data_AF-A0A7M7H883-F1
#
_entry.id   AF-A0A7M7H883-F1
#
_cell.length_a   1.000
_cell.length_b   1.000
_cell.length_c   1.000
_cell.angle_alpha   90.00
_cell.angle_beta   90.00
_cell.angle_gamma   90.00
#
_symmetry.space_group_name_H-M   'P 1'
#
loop_
_entity.id
_entity.type
_entity.pdbx_description
1 polymer ?
#
loop_
_entity_poly.entity_id
_entity_poly.type
_entity_poly.pdbx_seq_one_letter_code
_entity_poly.pdbx_strand_id
1 'polypeptide(L)'
;MQYAMLLVAAMLAASSVSLVGSSVLVADLAMTRMVELNAGAPFCALYHDRGVIQRMVLGSDPKKVRQISNNLVADLEETCKASRSKGKNQAPGGGIMYPGTKWCGPGNIAKSYDDLGQHAAEDACCREHDHCPTTIGPQQCIHGICNTSPFTRSHCDCDAKFRRCLQTINTEVANTLGALFFNVIQVTCFKERRPCSQWQSCKQSSYEWRRSQKYILPNEWSPRAAAQNKLQTLNTIFQSFNAWLQQLISHNQQQQQRH
;
A
#
# COMPACT_ATOMS: atom_id res chain seq x y z
N MET A 1 -15.20 -45.18 23.99
CA MET A 1 -15.60 -43.79 23.64
C MET A 1 -14.79 -42.72 24.36
N GLN A 2 -14.35 -42.92 25.62
CA GLN A 2 -13.50 -41.96 26.36
C GLN A 2 -12.18 -41.61 25.64
N TYR A 3 -11.48 -42.62 25.10
CA TYR A 3 -10.17 -42.44 24.44
C TYR A 3 -10.24 -41.65 23.12
N ALA A 4 -11.36 -41.76 22.40
CA ALA A 4 -11.57 -41.01 21.16
C ALA A 4 -11.81 -39.51 21.43
N MET A 5 -12.52 -39.16 22.52
CA MET A 5 -12.67 -37.76 22.93
C MET A 5 -11.36 -37.13 23.41
N LEU A 6 -10.51 -37.89 24.11
CA LEU A 6 -9.19 -37.41 24.55
C LEU A 6 -8.23 -37.14 23.39
N LEU A 7 -8.25 -37.97 22.34
CA LEU A 7 -7.45 -37.75 21.12
C LEU A 7 -7.95 -36.55 20.31
N VAL A 8 -9.26 -36.33 20.22
CA VAL A 8 -9.84 -35.14 19.55
C VAL A 8 -9.51 -33.87 20.33
N ALA A 9 -9.56 -33.90 21.66
CA ALA A 9 -9.15 -32.77 22.50
C ALA A 9 -7.64 -32.46 22.38
N ALA A 10 -6.78 -33.48 22.27
CA ALA A 10 -5.36 -33.31 22.02
C ALA A 10 -5.05 -32.74 20.62
N MET A 11 -5.81 -33.13 19.59
CA MET A 11 -5.67 -32.56 18.24
C MET A 11 -6.20 -31.12 18.14
N LEU A 12 -7.23 -30.76 18.90
CA LEU A 12 -7.72 -29.37 19.01
C LEU A 12 -6.78 -28.48 19.84
N ALA A 13 -6.05 -29.03 20.81
CA ALA A 13 -5.00 -28.31 21.54
C ALA A 13 -3.73 -28.10 20.67
N ALA A 14 -3.43 -29.04 19.78
CA ALA A 14 -2.29 -28.99 18.86
C ALA A 14 -2.51 -28.05 17.65
N SER A 15 -3.74 -27.59 17.40
CA SER A 15 -4.06 -26.59 16.38
C SER A 15 -4.19 -25.17 16.94
N SER A 16 -3.58 -24.90 18.11
CA SER A 16 -3.09 -23.55 18.37
C SER A 16 -2.02 -23.22 17.33
N VAL A 17 -2.47 -22.79 16.15
CA VAL A 17 -1.67 -21.99 15.23
C VAL A 17 -1.26 -20.81 16.09
N SER A 18 -0.05 -20.91 16.65
CA SER A 18 0.61 -19.77 17.26
C SER A 18 0.57 -18.73 16.17
N LEU A 19 -0.25 -17.69 16.37
CA LEU A 19 -0.29 -16.54 15.49
C LEU A 19 1.15 -16.05 15.50
N VAL A 20 1.93 -16.40 14.47
CA VAL A 20 3.34 -16.05 14.43
C VAL A 20 3.35 -14.54 14.43
N GLY A 21 3.70 -13.97 15.59
CA GLY A 21 3.92 -12.55 15.77
C GLY A 21 4.86 -12.13 14.67
N SER A 22 4.32 -11.41 13.70
CA SER A 22 5.09 -10.91 12.57
C SER A 22 5.74 -9.64 13.08
N SER A 23 6.82 -9.80 13.85
CA SER A 23 7.59 -8.70 14.41
C SER A 23 8.84 -8.42 13.58
N VAL A 24 9.24 -7.15 13.56
CA VAL A 24 10.48 -6.66 12.93
C VAL A 24 11.34 -6.05 14.01
N LEU A 25 12.59 -6.50 14.12
CA LEU A 25 13.56 -6.01 15.08
C LEU A 25 14.42 -4.95 14.41
N VAL A 26 14.37 -3.72 14.91
CA VAL A 26 15.15 -2.59 14.40
C VAL A 26 16.14 -2.15 15.48
N ALA A 27 17.41 -2.48 15.29
CA ALA A 27 18.50 -2.15 16.21
C ALA A 27 19.43 -1.10 15.62
N ASP A 28 20.13 -0.36 16.47
CA ASP A 28 21.21 0.51 16.00
C ASP A 28 22.46 -0.34 15.71
N LEU A 29 23.38 0.20 14.90
CA LEU A 29 24.62 -0.50 14.51
C LEU A 29 25.47 -0.94 15.71
N ALA A 30 25.38 -0.24 16.86
CA ALA A 30 26.12 -0.58 18.07
C ALA A 30 25.38 -1.57 19.00
N MET A 31 24.15 -1.98 18.65
CA MET A 31 23.27 -2.83 19.48
C MET A 31 23.08 -2.27 20.91
N THR A 32 23.00 -0.94 21.03
CA THR A 32 22.74 -0.22 22.27
C THR A 32 21.26 0.12 22.45
N ARG A 33 20.51 0.19 21.36
CA ARG A 33 19.07 0.47 21.33
C ARG A 33 18.40 -0.40 20.28
N MET A 34 17.20 -0.89 20.61
CA MET A 34 16.38 -1.63 19.66
C MET A 34 14.90 -1.37 19.88
N VAL A 35 14.18 -1.26 18.78
CA VAL A 35 12.72 -1.19 18.73
C VAL A 35 12.21 -2.45 18.03
N GLU A 36 11.40 -3.24 18.73
CA GLU A 36 10.60 -4.30 18.10
C GLU A 36 9.28 -3.69 17.64
N LEU A 37 8.93 -3.90 16.37
CA LEU A 37 7.66 -3.47 15.77
C LEU A 37 6.76 -4.70 15.61
N ASN A 38 5.54 -4.65 16.14
CA ASN A 38 4.57 -5.74 16.10
C ASN A 38 3.35 -5.39 15.22
N ALA A 39 2.78 -6.40 14.58
CA ALA A 39 1.51 -6.27 13.85
C ALA A 39 0.30 -5.97 14.76
N GLY A 40 0.39 -6.32 16.04
CA GLY A 40 -0.68 -6.19 17.03
C GLY A 40 -0.20 -5.54 18.33
N ALA A 41 -1.13 -5.17 19.19
CA ALA A 41 -0.82 -4.53 20.47
C ALA A 41 -0.08 -5.51 21.42
N PRO A 42 1.00 -5.08 22.11
CA PRO A 42 1.64 -3.77 22.00
C PRO A 42 2.41 -3.63 20.67
N PHE A 43 2.09 -2.59 19.90
CA PHE A 43 2.61 -2.39 18.54
C PHE A 43 4.12 -2.15 18.49
N CYS A 44 4.73 -1.80 19.63
CA CYS A 44 6.18 -1.81 19.77
C CYS A 44 6.63 -2.14 21.19
N ALA A 45 7.86 -2.65 21.26
CA ALA A 45 8.62 -2.82 22.49
C ALA A 45 10.01 -2.16 22.35
N LEU A 46 10.51 -1.60 23.46
CA LEU A 46 11.79 -0.90 23.52
C LEU A 46 12.79 -1.72 24.33
N TYR A 47 14.01 -1.80 23.84
CA TYR A 47 15.10 -2.53 24.47
C TYR A 47 16.35 -1.65 24.53
N HIS A 48 16.98 -1.62 25.71
CA HIS A 48 18.22 -0.88 25.99
C HIS A 48 19.31 -1.77 26.61
N ASP A 49 18.97 -3.02 26.97
CA ASP A 49 19.96 -3.98 27.48
C ASP A 49 20.73 -4.60 26.31
N ARG A 50 22.02 -4.30 26.24
CA ARG A 50 22.90 -4.76 25.15
C ARG A 50 22.96 -6.28 25.03
N GLY A 51 22.94 -7.02 26.14
CA GLY A 51 22.98 -8.48 26.13
C GLY A 51 21.69 -9.09 25.56
N VAL A 52 20.54 -8.50 25.91
CA VAL A 52 19.24 -8.87 25.34
C VAL A 52 19.17 -8.54 23.86
N ILE A 53 19.57 -7.32 23.46
CA ILE A 53 19.57 -6.89 22.05
C ILE A 53 20.45 -7.81 21.22
N GLN A 54 21.68 -8.09 21.65
CA GLN A 54 22.59 -9.01 20.95
C GLN A 54 21.97 -10.39 20.77
N ARG A 55 21.36 -10.95 21.82
CA ARG A 55 20.69 -12.25 21.75
C ARG A 55 19.54 -12.24 20.73
N MET A 56 18.72 -11.20 20.74
CA MET A 56 17.56 -11.10 19.84
C MET A 56 17.99 -10.87 18.39
N VAL A 57 18.94 -9.97 18.16
CA VAL A 57 19.48 -9.65 16.82
C VAL A 57 20.18 -10.86 16.20
N LEU A 58 21.01 -11.58 16.98
CA LEU A 58 21.78 -12.72 16.48
C LEU A 58 20.99 -14.04 16.47
N GLY A 59 19.93 -14.15 17.28
CA GLY A 59 19.11 -15.36 17.42
C GLY A 59 17.85 -15.37 16.55
N SER A 60 17.49 -14.27 15.91
CA SER A 60 16.29 -14.15 15.07
C SER A 60 16.57 -14.39 13.59
N ASP A 61 15.52 -14.66 12.80
CA ASP A 61 15.62 -14.71 11.34
C ASP A 61 16.21 -13.40 10.80
N PRO A 62 17.33 -13.43 10.04
CA PRO A 62 17.96 -12.23 9.50
C PRO A 62 17.01 -11.42 8.62
N LYS A 63 15.97 -12.03 8.02
CA LYS A 63 14.95 -11.31 7.25
C LYS A 63 14.10 -10.37 8.12
N LYS A 64 13.98 -10.64 9.41
CA LYS A 64 13.21 -9.85 10.39
C LYS A 64 14.05 -8.80 11.13
N VAL A 65 15.37 -8.79 10.94
CA VAL A 65 16.29 -7.90 11.63
C VAL A 65 16.75 -6.78 10.72
N ARG A 66 16.80 -5.55 11.24
CA ARG A 66 17.29 -4.35 10.57
C ARG A 66 18.26 -3.65 11.50
N GLN A 67 19.48 -3.43 11.01
CA GLN A 67 20.47 -2.60 11.70
C GLN A 67 20.61 -1.29 10.94
N ILE A 68 20.36 -0.16 11.63
CA ILE A 68 20.32 1.17 11.02
C ILE A 68 21.06 2.20 11.87
N SER A 69 21.17 3.44 11.38
CA SER A 69 21.86 4.51 12.09
C SER A 69 21.18 4.87 13.41
N ASN A 70 21.98 5.29 14.39
CA ASN A 70 21.50 5.56 15.75
C ASN A 70 20.40 6.63 15.81
N ASN A 71 20.45 7.66 14.96
CA ASN A 71 19.42 8.68 14.86
C ASN A 71 18.07 8.10 14.41
N LEU A 72 18.03 7.24 13.38
CA LEU A 72 16.78 6.64 12.92
C LEU A 72 16.16 5.70 13.97
N VAL A 73 17.00 5.00 14.75
CA VAL A 73 16.51 4.19 15.88
C VAL A 73 15.97 5.07 17.00
N ALA A 74 16.61 6.22 17.27
CA ALA A 74 16.12 7.19 18.23
C ALA A 74 14.75 7.76 17.82
N ASP A 75 14.56 8.09 16.53
CA ASP A 75 13.27 8.54 15.99
C ASP A 75 12.18 7.47 16.15
N LEU A 76 12.51 6.20 15.89
CA LEU A 76 11.61 5.07 16.13
C LEU A 76 11.30 4.87 17.62
N GLU A 77 12.29 5.07 18.49
CA GLU A 77 12.12 4.98 19.94
C GLU A 77 11.18 6.08 20.44
N GLU A 78 11.38 7.32 20.00
CA GLU A 78 10.50 8.44 20.32
C GLU A 78 9.07 8.20 19.82
N THR A 79 8.95 7.75 18.58
CA THR A 79 7.67 7.37 17.97
C THR A 79 6.97 6.28 18.79
N CYS A 80 7.70 5.26 19.23
CA CYS A 80 7.17 4.20 20.08
C CYS A 80 6.74 4.71 21.47
N LYS A 81 7.52 5.60 22.10
CA LYS A 81 7.16 6.25 23.37
C LYS A 81 5.89 7.08 23.24
N ALA A 82 5.78 7.86 22.16
CA ALA A 82 4.61 8.69 21.86
C ALA A 82 3.34 7.86 21.59
N SER A 83 3.50 6.66 21.01
CA SER A 83 2.40 5.70 20.87
C SER A 83 1.95 5.15 22.23
N ARG A 84 2.89 4.75 23.10
CA ARG A 84 2.59 4.20 24.43
C ARG A 84 1.91 5.19 25.38
N SER A 85 2.25 6.48 25.30
CA SER A 85 1.65 7.51 26.15
C SER A 85 0.16 7.76 25.87
N LYS A 86 -0.33 7.40 24.67
CA LYS A 86 -1.76 7.50 24.30
C LYS A 86 -2.63 6.35 24.84
N GLY A 87 -2.05 5.35 25.51
CA GLY A 87 -2.76 4.37 26.34
C GLY A 87 -3.73 3.43 25.59
N LYS A 88 -4.36 2.52 26.34
CA LYS A 88 -5.25 1.40 25.92
C LYS A 88 -6.49 1.76 25.05
N ASN A 89 -6.60 3.00 24.61
CA ASN A 89 -7.70 3.54 23.80
C ASN A 89 -7.33 3.68 22.31
N GLN A 90 -6.20 3.13 21.87
CA GLN A 90 -5.88 3.02 20.46
C GLN A 90 -6.98 2.18 19.78
N ALA A 91 -7.58 2.72 18.72
CA ALA A 91 -8.61 2.02 17.98
C ALA A 91 -8.11 0.62 17.58
N PRO A 92 -8.95 -0.44 17.68
CA PRO A 92 -8.56 -1.77 17.23
C PRO A 92 -8.07 -1.69 15.78
N GLY A 93 -6.78 -1.94 15.55
CA GLY A 93 -6.15 -1.90 14.22
C GLY A 93 -5.24 -0.71 13.93
N GLY A 94 -5.12 0.29 14.82
CA GLY A 94 -4.19 1.41 14.64
C GLY A 94 -2.80 1.09 15.18
N GLY A 95 -1.81 0.93 14.29
CA GLY A 95 -0.44 0.67 14.70
C GLY A 95 0.32 1.92 15.16
N ILE A 96 1.64 1.88 15.07
CA ILE A 96 2.48 3.04 15.39
C ILE A 96 2.28 4.14 14.34
N MET A 97 1.82 5.31 14.78
CA MET A 97 1.73 6.52 13.96
C MET A 97 2.94 7.42 14.21
N TYR A 98 3.54 7.96 13.15
CA TYR A 98 4.64 8.90 13.28
C TYR A 98 4.17 10.17 14.04
N PRO A 99 4.93 10.69 15.03
CA PRO A 99 4.52 11.85 15.82
C PRO A 99 4.21 13.06 14.95
N GLY A 100 3.18 13.82 15.31
CA GLY A 100 2.76 14.99 14.53
C GLY A 100 2.05 14.66 13.21
N THR A 101 1.76 13.38 12.92
CA THR A 101 0.99 12.94 11.74
C THR A 101 -0.27 12.17 12.17
N LYS A 102 -1.22 12.00 11.24
CA LYS A 102 -2.46 11.25 11.45
C LYS A 102 -2.64 10.10 10.46
N TRP A 103 -1.86 10.08 9.39
CA TRP A 103 -1.93 9.12 8.29
C TRP A 103 -0.63 8.32 8.10
N CYS A 104 0.50 8.73 8.68
CA CYS A 104 1.76 8.02 8.52
C CYS A 104 1.92 6.87 9.53
N GLY A 105 1.28 5.73 9.26
CA GLY A 105 1.40 4.50 10.05
C GLY A 105 0.48 3.39 9.55
N PRO A 106 0.29 2.29 10.31
CA PRO A 106 -0.68 1.27 9.96
C PRO A 106 -2.12 1.81 10.10
N GLY A 107 -2.73 2.13 8.96
CA GLY A 107 -4.01 2.85 8.90
C GLY A 107 -3.84 4.32 9.26
N ASN A 108 -4.90 4.95 9.79
CA ASN A 108 -4.87 6.35 10.18
C ASN A 108 -5.72 6.61 11.42
N ILE A 109 -5.43 7.71 12.10
CA ILE A 109 -6.16 8.21 13.29
C ILE A 109 -6.92 9.52 12.99
N ALA A 110 -7.04 9.86 11.70
CA ALA A 110 -7.69 11.06 11.22
C ALA A 110 -9.21 10.98 11.42
N LYS A 111 -9.84 12.10 11.81
CA LYS A 111 -11.30 12.17 11.97
C LYS A 111 -12.04 12.37 10.65
N SER A 112 -11.35 12.88 9.64
CA SER A 112 -11.84 13.13 8.29
C SER A 112 -10.69 13.16 7.30
N TYR A 113 -10.99 13.14 6.00
CA TYR A 113 -9.97 13.19 4.94
C TYR A 113 -9.03 14.41 5.07
N ASP A 114 -9.57 15.57 5.43
CA ASP A 114 -8.78 16.81 5.58
C ASP A 114 -8.14 16.96 6.96
N ASP A 115 -8.36 16.01 7.87
CA ASP A 115 -7.77 16.03 9.20
C ASP A 115 -6.30 15.61 9.15
N LEU A 116 -5.43 16.60 8.96
CA LEU A 116 -3.98 16.44 8.94
C LEU A 116 -3.37 16.80 10.30
N GLY A 117 -2.20 16.24 10.57
CA GLY A 117 -1.37 16.54 11.74
C GLY A 117 -0.55 17.83 11.59
N GLN A 118 0.36 18.04 12.55
CA GLN A 118 1.32 19.15 12.56
C GLN A 118 2.23 19.14 11.32
N HIS A 119 2.68 17.95 10.89
CA HIS A 119 3.49 17.77 9.68
C HIS A 119 2.57 17.62 8.46
N ALA A 120 1.75 18.64 8.20
CA ALA A 120 0.62 18.53 7.27
C ALA A 120 1.02 18.15 5.84
N ALA A 121 2.17 18.62 5.34
CA ALA A 121 2.64 18.31 3.99
C ALA A 121 3.04 16.83 3.86
N GLU A 122 3.80 16.32 4.82
CA GLU A 122 4.24 14.93 4.88
C GLU A 122 3.06 13.99 5.15
N ASP A 123 2.17 14.40 6.06
CA ASP A 123 0.97 13.66 6.41
C ASP A 123 0.00 13.55 5.22
N ALA A 124 -0.08 14.58 4.36
CA ALA A 124 -0.82 14.51 3.11
C ALA A 124 -0.24 13.48 2.13
N CYS A 125 1.09 13.29 2.09
CA CYS A 125 1.71 12.23 1.30
C CYS A 125 1.28 10.84 1.80
N CYS A 126 1.24 10.65 3.12
CA CYS A 126 0.78 9.39 3.73
C CYS A 126 -0.72 9.16 3.48
N ARG A 127 -1.56 10.20 3.64
CA ARG A 127 -2.99 10.13 3.32
C ARG A 127 -3.24 9.67 1.89
N GLU A 128 -2.53 10.24 0.94
CA GLU A 128 -2.66 9.87 -0.48
C GLU A 128 -2.22 8.41 -0.73
N HIS A 129 -1.19 7.94 -0.02
CA HIS A 129 -0.73 6.55 -0.09
C HIS A 129 -1.73 5.56 0.53
N ASP A 130 -2.35 5.92 1.66
CA ASP A 130 -3.41 5.15 2.32
C ASP A 130 -4.62 4.90 1.41
N HIS A 131 -4.91 5.83 0.50
CA HIS A 131 -5.99 5.74 -0.49
C HIS A 131 -5.56 5.04 -1.78
N CYS A 132 -4.51 4.23 -1.75
CA CYS A 132 -4.10 3.44 -2.91
C CYS A 132 -5.26 2.51 -3.37
N PRO A 133 -5.67 2.53 -4.65
CA PRO A 133 -6.81 1.76 -5.13
C PRO A 133 -6.66 0.23 -5.01
N THR A 134 -5.43 -0.26 -4.90
CA THR A 134 -5.15 -1.70 -4.83
C THR A 134 -4.09 -1.95 -3.77
N THR A 135 -4.48 -2.68 -2.74
CA THR A 135 -3.64 -3.08 -1.61
C THR A 135 -3.87 -4.54 -1.26
N ILE A 136 -2.94 -5.14 -0.53
CA ILE A 136 -3.05 -6.47 0.05
C ILE A 136 -2.78 -6.31 1.55
N GLY A 137 -3.82 -6.48 2.37
CA GLY A 137 -3.67 -6.44 3.82
C GLY A 137 -2.80 -7.59 4.36
N PRO A 138 -2.38 -7.52 5.63
CA PRO A 138 -1.62 -8.60 6.25
C PRO A 138 -2.36 -9.94 6.16
N GLN A 139 -1.64 -11.01 5.81
CA GLN A 139 -2.18 -12.37 5.62
C GLN A 139 -3.28 -12.50 4.54
N GLN A 140 -3.47 -11.49 3.70
CA GLN A 140 -4.41 -11.55 2.58
C GLN A 140 -3.71 -11.95 1.28
N CYS A 141 -4.48 -12.47 0.32
CA CYS A 141 -3.99 -12.80 -1.01
C CYS A 141 -4.91 -12.21 -2.08
N ILE A 142 -4.33 -11.68 -3.16
CA ILE A 142 -5.06 -11.29 -4.38
C ILE A 142 -4.34 -11.88 -5.59
N HIS A 143 -5.08 -12.41 -6.56
CA HIS A 143 -4.55 -12.88 -7.84
C HIS A 143 -3.30 -13.78 -7.75
N GLY A 144 -3.24 -14.65 -6.74
CA GLY A 144 -2.11 -15.58 -6.53
C GLY A 144 -0.89 -14.98 -5.83
N ILE A 145 -0.94 -13.73 -5.38
CA ILE A 145 0.10 -13.09 -4.55
C ILE A 145 -0.43 -12.95 -3.13
N CYS A 146 0.32 -13.46 -2.15
CA CYS A 146 -0.03 -13.36 -0.73
C CYS A 146 0.90 -12.40 0.01
N ASN A 147 0.33 -11.63 0.93
CA ASN A 147 1.09 -10.76 1.81
C ASN A 147 1.36 -11.45 3.15
N THR A 148 2.55 -12.05 3.28
CA THR A 148 3.02 -12.64 4.55
C THR A 148 3.65 -11.61 5.49
N SER A 149 3.74 -10.34 5.09
CA SER A 149 4.26 -9.24 5.91
C SER A 149 3.22 -8.80 6.94
N PRO A 150 3.64 -8.29 8.11
CA PRO A 150 2.74 -7.63 9.06
C PRO A 150 2.14 -6.31 8.56
N PHE A 151 2.70 -5.74 7.49
CA PHE A 151 2.29 -4.45 6.94
C PHE A 151 1.51 -4.62 5.64
N THR A 152 0.54 -3.74 5.41
CA THR A 152 -0.20 -3.64 4.15
C THR A 152 0.77 -3.42 2.99
N ARG A 153 0.64 -4.20 1.91
CA ARG A 153 1.37 -4.00 0.66
C ARG A 153 0.51 -3.19 -0.30
N SER A 154 1.10 -2.20 -0.96
CA SER A 154 0.42 -1.35 -1.94
C SER A 154 0.93 -1.60 -3.36
N HIS A 155 0.18 -1.12 -4.36
CA HIS A 155 0.64 -1.15 -5.75
C HIS A 155 1.92 -0.32 -5.93
N CYS A 156 2.86 -0.77 -6.78
CA CYS A 156 4.15 -0.10 -6.96
C CYS A 156 4.03 1.35 -7.45
N ASP A 157 2.97 1.71 -8.16
CA ASP A 157 2.74 3.10 -8.59
C ASP A 157 2.39 4.02 -7.41
N CYS A 158 1.66 3.50 -6.40
CA CYS A 158 1.36 4.23 -5.18
C CYS A 158 2.64 4.47 -4.38
N ASP A 159 3.48 3.45 -4.21
CA ASP A 159 4.77 3.56 -3.52
C ASP A 159 5.72 4.53 -4.25
N ALA A 160 5.74 4.50 -5.58
CA ALA A 160 6.53 5.42 -6.38
C ALA A 160 6.04 6.88 -6.24
N LYS A 161 4.72 7.10 -6.24
CA LYS A 161 4.12 8.42 -6.00
C LYS A 161 4.44 8.92 -4.59
N PHE A 162 4.32 8.05 -3.59
CA PHE A 162 4.63 8.34 -2.20
C PHE A 162 6.10 8.75 -2.02
N ARG A 163 7.03 7.98 -2.60
CA ARG A 163 8.46 8.32 -2.61
C ARG A 163 8.71 9.70 -3.21
N ARG A 164 8.14 10.00 -4.38
CA ARG A 164 8.31 11.30 -5.03
C ARG A 164 7.71 12.44 -4.19
N CYS A 165 6.57 12.21 -3.55
CA CYS A 165 5.92 13.20 -2.68
C CYS A 165 6.85 13.61 -1.52
N LEU A 166 7.37 12.63 -0.78
CA LEU A 166 8.32 12.90 0.31
C LEU A 166 9.62 13.55 -0.19
N GLN A 167 10.18 13.07 -1.30
CA GLN A 167 11.39 13.65 -1.90
C GLN A 167 11.19 15.09 -2.38
N THR A 168 9.99 15.46 -2.80
CA THR A 168 9.67 16.83 -3.23
C THR A 168 9.59 17.79 -2.04
N ILE A 169 9.05 17.32 -0.91
CA ILE A 169 8.98 18.10 0.33
C ILE A 169 10.38 18.33 0.92
N ASN A 170 11.21 17.27 0.94
CA ASN A 170 12.63 17.33 1.32
C ASN A 170 12.92 17.98 2.70
N THR A 171 12.02 17.79 3.67
CA THR A 171 12.24 18.14 5.08
C THR A 171 12.92 17.00 5.83
N GLU A 172 13.44 17.26 7.03
CA GLU A 172 13.96 16.21 7.91
C GLU A 172 12.91 15.11 8.17
N VAL A 173 11.66 15.51 8.47
CA VAL A 173 10.55 14.58 8.68
C VAL A 173 10.24 13.76 7.43
N ALA A 174 10.20 14.38 6.25
CA ALA A 174 9.96 13.66 5.00
C ALA A 174 11.07 12.65 4.69
N ASN A 175 12.33 13.03 4.96
CA ASN A 175 13.49 12.17 4.79
C ASN A 175 13.48 10.99 5.77
N THR A 176 13.12 11.22 7.04
CA THR A 176 12.92 10.17 8.04
C THR A 176 11.78 9.23 7.63
N LEU A 177 10.61 9.75 7.26
CA LEU A 177 9.48 8.93 6.79
C LEU A 177 9.86 8.07 5.58
N GLY A 178 10.61 8.66 4.62
CA GLY A 178 11.11 7.94 3.46
C GLY A 178 12.09 6.83 3.85
N ALA A 179 13.04 7.10 4.74
CA ALA A 179 13.97 6.10 5.23
C ALA A 179 13.24 4.96 5.98
N LEU A 180 12.31 5.29 6.87
CA LEU A 180 11.51 4.32 7.61
C LEU A 180 10.75 3.40 6.67
N PHE A 181 9.98 3.94 5.73
CA PHE A 181 9.16 3.13 4.83
C PHE A 181 10.02 2.29 3.86
N PHE A 182 10.95 2.92 3.16
CA PHE A 182 11.63 2.29 2.03
C PHE A 182 12.91 1.53 2.42
N ASN A 183 13.58 1.90 3.52
CA ASN A 183 14.86 1.32 3.90
C ASN A 183 14.76 0.44 5.15
N VAL A 184 13.91 0.81 6.13
CA VAL A 184 13.77 0.07 7.39
C VAL A 184 12.70 -1.00 7.28
N ILE A 185 11.44 -0.60 7.08
CA ILE A 185 10.30 -1.51 7.02
C ILE A 185 10.37 -2.36 5.74
N GLN A 186 10.81 -1.75 4.63
CA GLN A 186 10.99 -2.41 3.33
C GLN A 186 9.73 -3.16 2.87
N VAL A 187 8.57 -2.49 2.94
CA VAL A 187 7.35 -3.06 2.36
C VAL A 187 7.58 -3.26 0.87
N THR A 188 7.49 -4.51 0.42
CA THR A 188 7.56 -4.83 -1.01
C THR A 188 6.25 -4.46 -1.68
N CYS A 189 6.28 -3.62 -2.70
CA CYS A 189 5.10 -3.37 -3.53
C CYS A 189 4.75 -4.57 -4.42
N PHE A 190 3.62 -4.51 -5.12
CA PHE A 190 3.27 -5.43 -6.19
C PHE A 190 2.81 -4.67 -7.43
N LYS A 191 2.99 -5.27 -8.60
CA LYS A 191 2.49 -4.75 -9.86
C LYS A 191 2.32 -5.86 -10.88
N GLU A 192 1.43 -5.66 -11.82
CA GLU A 192 1.31 -6.54 -12.98
C GLU A 192 2.56 -6.42 -13.86
N ARG A 193 3.02 -7.55 -14.40
CA ARG A 193 4.12 -7.62 -15.37
C ARG A 193 3.57 -8.13 -16.69
N ARG A 194 3.75 -7.35 -17.76
CA ARG A 194 3.52 -7.79 -19.15
C ARG A 194 4.78 -7.53 -19.99
N PRO A 195 5.23 -8.50 -20.80
CA PRO A 195 4.80 -9.90 -20.82
C PRO A 195 5.10 -10.60 -19.48
N CYS A 196 4.42 -11.72 -19.20
CA CYS A 196 4.72 -12.54 -18.03
C CYS A 196 6.20 -12.96 -18.09
N SER A 197 6.90 -12.91 -16.95
CA SER A 197 8.28 -13.41 -16.91
C SER A 197 8.32 -14.91 -17.22
N GLN A 198 9.43 -15.41 -17.78
CA GLN A 198 9.61 -16.83 -18.09
C GLN A 198 9.37 -17.74 -16.85
N TRP A 199 9.65 -17.20 -15.67
CA TRP A 199 9.45 -17.85 -14.36
C TRP A 199 7.98 -17.89 -13.89
N GLN A 200 7.13 -17.01 -14.42
CA GLN A 200 5.68 -17.03 -14.22
C GLN A 200 4.97 -17.73 -15.38
N SER A 201 5.64 -17.91 -16.52
CA SER A 201 5.00 -18.39 -17.75
C SER A 201 4.95 -19.91 -17.89
N CYS A 202 5.48 -20.71 -16.97
CA CYS A 202 5.42 -22.18 -17.10
C CYS A 202 5.46 -22.91 -15.74
N LYS A 203 4.35 -23.55 -15.37
CA LYS A 203 4.21 -25.01 -15.16
C LYS A 203 2.88 -25.34 -14.46
N GLN A 204 1.81 -25.48 -15.23
CA GLN A 204 0.86 -26.56 -15.01
C GLN A 204 0.12 -26.83 -16.32
N SER A 205 0.57 -27.89 -16.97
CA SER A 205 -0.19 -28.67 -17.93
C SER A 205 -1.48 -29.16 -17.25
N SER A 206 -2.64 -28.68 -17.72
CA SER A 206 -3.92 -29.41 -17.88
C SER A 206 -5.17 -28.56 -17.67
N TYR A 207 -5.07 -27.30 -17.24
CA TYR A 207 -6.21 -26.38 -17.27
C TYR A 207 -6.23 -25.60 -18.57
N GLU A 208 -7.37 -25.66 -19.23
CA GLU A 208 -7.74 -24.87 -20.40
C GLU A 208 -7.34 -23.40 -20.19
N TRP A 209 -6.62 -22.83 -21.16
CA TRP A 209 -6.18 -21.45 -21.15
C TRP A 209 -7.37 -20.49 -21.05
N ARG A 210 -7.79 -20.12 -19.83
CA ARG A 210 -8.62 -18.94 -19.66
C ARG A 210 -7.74 -17.73 -19.90
N ARG A 211 -8.01 -17.03 -21.00
CA ARG A 211 -7.52 -15.68 -21.27
C ARG A 211 -7.68 -14.89 -19.96
N SER A 212 -6.58 -14.42 -19.36
CA SER A 212 -6.65 -13.57 -18.16
C SER A 212 -7.68 -12.49 -18.43
N GLN A 213 -8.65 -12.26 -17.52
CA GLN A 213 -9.58 -11.16 -17.68
C GLN A 213 -8.80 -9.90 -18.04
N LYS A 214 -9.26 -9.18 -19.06
CA LYS A 214 -8.63 -7.96 -19.51
C LYS A 214 -8.62 -7.01 -18.32
N TYR A 215 -7.45 -6.77 -17.73
CA TYR A 215 -7.32 -5.81 -16.65
C TYR A 215 -7.56 -4.43 -17.26
N ILE A 216 -8.69 -3.81 -16.88
CA ILE A 216 -9.04 -2.46 -17.29
C ILE A 216 -8.38 -1.54 -16.27
N LEU A 217 -7.46 -0.69 -16.74
CA LEU A 217 -6.83 0.33 -15.91
C LEU A 217 -7.93 1.27 -15.35
N PRO A 218 -7.96 1.58 -14.04
CA PRO A 218 -8.93 2.52 -13.47
C PRO A 218 -8.89 3.93 -14.10
N ASN A 219 -7.82 4.26 -14.82
CA ASN A 219 -7.55 5.61 -15.29
C ASN A 219 -8.15 5.91 -16.68
N GLU A 220 -8.99 5.03 -17.22
CA GLU A 220 -9.72 5.30 -18.48
C GLU A 220 -11.02 6.09 -18.26
N TRP A 221 -11.35 6.46 -17.01
CA TRP A 221 -12.46 7.38 -16.68
C TRP A 221 -11.95 8.68 -16.07
N SER A 222 -11.38 9.54 -16.92
CA SER A 222 -11.24 10.97 -16.63
C SER A 222 -12.53 11.70 -17.02
N PRO A 223 -13.15 12.52 -16.15
CA PRO A 223 -14.28 13.37 -16.53
C PRO A 223 -13.97 14.29 -17.72
N ARG A 224 -12.67 14.62 -17.93
CA ARG A 224 -12.20 15.40 -19.08
C ARG A 224 -12.24 14.61 -20.39
N ALA A 225 -12.01 13.30 -20.36
CA ALA A 225 -12.10 12.43 -21.54
C ALA A 225 -13.55 12.25 -22.01
N ALA A 226 -14.49 12.13 -21.07
CA ALA A 226 -15.93 12.07 -21.38
C ALA A 226 -16.46 13.37 -22.00
N ALA A 227 -15.98 14.53 -21.53
CA ALA A 227 -16.33 15.83 -22.09
C ALA A 227 -15.74 16.02 -23.51
N GLN A 228 -14.47 15.62 -23.72
CA GLN A 228 -13.81 15.69 -25.03
C GLN A 228 -14.50 14.79 -26.07
N ASN A 229 -14.86 13.55 -25.71
CA ASN A 229 -15.53 12.62 -26.62
C ASN A 229 -16.94 13.12 -26.99
N LYS A 230 -17.69 13.70 -26.05
CA LYS A 230 -18.99 14.33 -26.35
C LYS A 230 -18.85 15.53 -27.29
N LEU A 231 -17.87 16.40 -27.05
CA LEU A 231 -17.62 17.57 -27.90
C LEU A 231 -17.19 17.16 -29.32
N GLN A 232 -16.32 16.16 -29.44
CA GLN A 232 -15.89 15.63 -30.73
C GLN A 232 -17.07 15.04 -31.50
N THR A 233 -17.89 14.21 -30.85
CA THR A 233 -19.05 13.57 -31.50
C THR A 233 -20.07 14.60 -31.98
N LEU A 234 -20.34 15.64 -31.19
CA LEU A 234 -21.24 16.73 -31.58
C LEU A 234 -20.69 17.53 -32.76
N ASN A 235 -19.39 17.80 -32.78
CA ASN A 235 -18.74 18.46 -33.92
C ASN A 235 -18.84 17.62 -35.20
N THR A 236 -18.64 16.29 -35.12
CA THR A 236 -18.77 15.42 -36.30
C THR A 236 -20.20 15.38 -36.84
N ILE A 237 -21.20 15.34 -35.94
CA ILE A 237 -22.62 15.37 -36.31
C ILE A 237 -22.99 16.71 -36.95
N PHE A 238 -22.48 17.82 -36.40
CA PHE A 238 -22.73 19.15 -36.96
C PHE A 238 -22.08 19.30 -38.35
N GLN A 239 -20.87 18.79 -38.53
CA GLN A 239 -20.17 18.81 -39.82
C GLN A 239 -20.87 17.96 -40.88
N SER A 240 -21.34 16.76 -40.53
CA SER A 240 -22.08 15.90 -41.46
C SER A 240 -23.43 16.48 -41.84
N PHE A 241 -24.15 17.08 -40.88
CA PHE A 241 -25.40 17.78 -41.14
C PHE A 241 -25.19 18.99 -42.06
N ASN A 242 -24.16 19.80 -41.79
CA ASN A 242 -23.84 20.96 -42.62
C ASN A 242 -23.43 20.54 -44.05
N ALA A 243 -22.65 19.47 -44.21
CA ALA A 243 -22.28 18.93 -45.52
C ALA A 243 -23.50 18.42 -46.30
N TRP A 244 -24.44 17.76 -45.64
CA TRP A 244 -25.69 17.31 -46.26
C TRP A 244 -26.59 18.48 -46.68
N LEU A 245 -26.68 19.52 -45.85
CA LEU A 245 -27.43 20.74 -46.16
C LEU A 245 -26.85 21.46 -47.39
N GLN A 246 -25.53 21.56 -47.50
CA GLN A 246 -24.86 22.13 -48.67
C GLN A 246 -25.15 21.31 -49.94
N GLN A 247 -25.17 19.97 -49.83
CA GLN A 247 -25.55 19.11 -50.95
C GLN A 247 -27.00 19.34 -51.38
N LEU A 248 -27.95 19.45 -50.45
CA LEU A 248 -29.35 19.74 -50.78
C LEU A 248 -29.53 21.10 -51.44
N ILE A 249 -28.85 22.14 -50.93
CA ILE A 249 -28.91 23.48 -51.52
C ILE A 249 -28.33 23.46 -52.94
N SER A 250 -27.21 22.78 -53.17
CA SER A 250 -26.59 22.65 -54.49
C SER A 250 -27.48 21.87 -55.48
N HIS A 251 -28.17 20.82 -55.01
CA HIS A 251 -29.07 20.02 -55.85
C HIS A 251 -30.33 20.80 -56.22
N ASN A 252 -30.84 21.65 -55.32
CA ASN A 252 -32.00 22.50 -55.60
C ASN A 252 -31.64 23.64 -56.58
N GLN A 253 -30.44 24.23 -56.46
CA GLN A 253 -29.95 25.21 -57.42
C GLN A 253 -29.74 24.64 -58.83
N GLN A 254 -29.28 23.38 -58.96
CA GLN A 254 -29.17 22.68 -60.26
C GLN A 254 -30.53 22.31 -60.88
N GLN A 255 -31.60 22.23 -60.09
CA GLN A 255 -32.96 22.00 -60.60
C GLN A 255 -33.58 23.31 -61.11
N GLN A 256 -33.29 24.45 -60.47
CA GLN A 256 -33.75 25.78 -60.91
C GLN A 256 -33.08 26.32 -62.17
N GLN A 257 -31.89 25.84 -62.55
CA GLN A 257 -31.22 26.22 -63.81
C GLN A 257 -31.62 25.36 -65.03
N ARG A 258 -32.52 24.38 -64.86
CA ARG A 258 -33.00 23.48 -65.91
C ARG A 258 -34.43 23.79 -66.41
N HIS A 259 -34.95 24.97 -66.07
CA HIS A 259 -36.16 25.58 -66.61
C HIS A 259 -35.81 26.94 -67.22
#